data_AF-A0A812ILY1-F1
#
_entry.id   AF-A0A812ILY1-F1
#
_cell.length_a   1.000
_cell.length_b   1.000
_cell.length_c   1.000
_cell.angle_alpha   90.00
_cell.angle_beta   90.00
_cell.angle_gamma   90.00
#
_symmetry.space_group_name_H-M   'P 1'
#
loop_
_entity.id
_entity.type
_entity.pdbx_description
1 polymer ?
#
loop_
_entity_poly.entity_id
_entity_poly.type
_entity_poly.pdbx_seq_one_letter_code
_entity_poly.pdbx_strand_id
1 'polypeptide(L)'
;MDASVQGTQRTVDRVVGELGRVQDLGDSLRNDLEKRLSQQSKMLNVFKTDLEVKLVSLENRYDKLSDDLWGEETGLAKVMHDLSHTNEVVTSMSTEFASMKHDKASIAQLQMVQEEVNNFTLETNNNVTALQQTVDRMMADMKAHFQTATNTVAAHNAAMLQEVRTAYQEELHEAAQVRKKVDEFMQSEREYRRALEDSICKSQAQTEDLVRQVTSEVEEVGKLRRRDRNSQEVEIKAVAKQLSTVQDSSQHVAQSLEHLSAVIWTMVQCERAASALDLQDDQDRSKIALMGYKEEQSGERPRGGSRTRSIKGRASSPSASEADGQTIINVDERCLSCCGKAQTVLSGFKMACLQYSPAPVVFSRKTYNRSDLLGLREKLLSQVHEALQHGPVEFDKAEIFGATTNTTISSGAIVDSLTGQDGRLSKGSRSSPLSMPPIQSARSTPIRAA
;
A
#
# COMPACT_ATOMS: atom_id res chain seq x y z
N MET A 1 28.82 -8.62 -7.98
CA MET A 1 28.12 -8.02 -6.82
C MET A 1 26.75 -7.43 -7.19
N ASP A 2 26.53 -7.03 -8.44
CA ASP A 2 25.30 -6.36 -8.90
C ASP A 2 23.99 -7.15 -8.71
N ALA A 3 24.03 -8.48 -8.81
CA ALA A 3 22.84 -9.31 -8.58
C ALA A 3 22.35 -9.26 -7.12
N SER A 4 23.27 -9.14 -6.16
CA SER A 4 22.93 -8.99 -4.74
C SER A 4 22.29 -7.62 -4.48
N VAL A 5 22.82 -6.58 -5.12
CA VAL A 5 22.31 -5.20 -5.00
C VAL A 5 20.90 -5.10 -5.62
N GLN A 6 20.66 -5.73 -6.77
CA GLN A 6 19.32 -5.80 -7.37
C GLN A 6 18.31 -6.57 -6.50
N GLY A 7 18.75 -7.66 -5.85
CA GLY A 7 17.91 -8.42 -4.92
C GLY A 7 17.50 -7.60 -3.69
N THR A 8 18.46 -6.87 -3.10
CA THR A 8 18.17 -5.96 -1.99
C THR A 8 17.26 -4.82 -2.43
N GLN A 9 17.45 -4.26 -3.63
CA GLN A 9 16.61 -3.19 -4.17
C GLN A 9 15.14 -3.62 -4.26
N ARG A 10 14.86 -4.80 -4.84
CA ARG A 10 13.49 -5.34 -4.93
C ARG A 10 12.86 -5.57 -3.56
N THR A 11 13.67 -5.96 -2.58
CA THR A 11 13.19 -6.18 -1.21
C THR A 11 12.85 -4.85 -0.55
N VAL A 12 13.67 -3.82 -0.73
CA VAL A 12 13.41 -2.46 -0.28
C VAL A 12 12.14 -1.92 -0.93
N ASP A 13 11.99 -2.05 -2.25
CA ASP A 13 10.80 -1.59 -2.97
C ASP A 13 9.52 -2.28 -2.47
N ARG A 14 9.60 -3.57 -2.16
CA ARG A 14 8.49 -4.31 -1.56
C ARG A 14 8.16 -3.83 -0.15
N VAL A 15 9.17 -3.59 0.69
CA VAL A 15 8.98 -3.07 2.04
C VAL A 15 8.39 -1.66 1.99
N VAL A 16 8.84 -0.80 1.08
CA VAL A 16 8.29 0.54 0.85
C VAL A 16 6.82 0.45 0.41
N GLY A 17 6.49 -0.49 -0.48
CA GLY A 17 5.11 -0.74 -0.90
C GLY A 17 4.20 -1.19 0.26
N GLU A 18 4.66 -2.12 1.09
CA GLU A 18 3.91 -2.54 2.28
C GLU A 18 3.80 -1.43 3.33
N LEU A 19 4.85 -0.62 3.51
CA LEU A 19 4.83 0.53 4.42
C LEU A 19 3.79 1.57 3.96
N GLY A 20 3.74 1.86 2.65
CA GLY A 20 2.71 2.71 2.06
C GLY A 20 1.31 2.15 2.30
N ARG A 21 1.10 0.84 2.09
CA ARG A 21 -0.19 0.18 2.35
C ARG A 21 -0.61 0.27 3.82
N VAL A 22 0.34 0.10 4.75
CA VAL A 22 0.09 0.24 6.19
C VAL A 22 -0.25 1.69 6.55
N GLN A 23 0.43 2.67 5.93
CA GLN A 23 0.13 4.08 6.12
C GLN A 23 -1.28 4.43 5.61
N ASP A 24 -1.66 3.98 4.41
CA ASP A 24 -2.99 4.20 3.84
C ASP A 24 -4.10 3.59 4.71
N LEU A 25 -3.87 2.39 5.25
CA LEU A 25 -4.79 1.75 6.20
C LEU A 25 -4.88 2.55 7.52
N GLY A 26 -3.76 3.10 7.99
CA GLY A 26 -3.71 3.97 9.16
C GLY A 26 -4.53 5.25 8.97
N ASP A 27 -4.38 5.91 7.81
CA ASP A 27 -5.12 7.12 7.47
C ASP A 27 -6.61 6.83 7.26
N SER A 28 -6.95 5.68 6.65
CA SER A 28 -8.33 5.22 6.52
C SER A 28 -8.99 4.98 7.87
N LEU A 29 -8.30 4.31 8.81
CA LEU A 29 -8.79 4.09 10.16
C LEU A 29 -8.95 5.42 10.92
N ARG A 30 -8.00 6.34 10.78
CA ARG A 30 -8.07 7.67 11.40
C ARG A 30 -9.29 8.44 10.93
N ASN A 31 -9.55 8.43 9.62
CA ASN A 31 -10.72 9.07 9.03
C ASN A 31 -12.04 8.44 9.49
N ASP A 32 -12.08 7.12 9.66
CA ASP A 32 -13.27 6.42 10.15
C ASP A 32 -13.56 6.75 11.62
N LEU A 33 -12.51 6.77 12.46
CA LEU A 33 -12.60 7.18 13.85
C LEU A 33 -13.07 8.65 13.98
N GLU A 34 -12.54 9.55 13.15
CA GLU A 34 -12.95 10.95 13.13
C GLU A 34 -14.42 11.13 12.71
N LYS A 35 -14.87 10.37 11.69
CA LYS A 35 -16.29 10.36 11.29
C LYS A 35 -17.18 9.85 12.42
N ARG A 36 -16.83 8.75 13.08
CA ARG A 36 -17.59 8.20 14.19
C ARG A 36 -17.63 9.16 15.38
N LEU A 37 -16.51 9.82 15.71
CA LEU A 37 -16.44 10.83 16.76
C LEU A 37 -17.33 12.04 16.40
N SER A 38 -17.31 12.50 15.15
CA SER A 38 -18.19 13.58 14.68
C SER A 38 -19.68 13.21 14.77
N GLN A 39 -20.03 11.95 14.48
CA GLN A 39 -21.41 11.46 14.57
C GLN A 39 -21.86 11.35 16.03
N GLN A 40 -21.01 10.84 16.92
CA GLN A 40 -21.28 10.80 18.36
C GLN A 40 -21.43 12.21 18.94
N SER A 41 -20.58 13.16 18.53
CA SER A 41 -20.68 14.57 18.92
C SER A 41 -22.01 15.20 18.48
N LYS A 42 -22.45 14.94 17.25
CA LYS A 42 -23.77 15.38 16.75
C LYS A 42 -24.92 14.80 17.57
N MET A 43 -24.90 13.50 17.85
CA MET A 43 -25.94 12.87 18.69
C MET A 43 -25.97 13.45 20.10
N LEU A 44 -24.80 13.64 20.72
CA LEU A 44 -24.68 14.22 22.06
C LEU A 44 -25.24 15.64 22.10
N ASN A 45 -24.94 16.46 21.09
CA ASN A 45 -25.50 17.82 20.99
C ASN A 45 -27.03 17.81 20.82
N VAL A 46 -27.59 16.89 20.03
CA VAL A 46 -29.05 16.74 19.91
C VAL A 46 -29.68 16.36 21.26
N PHE A 47 -29.10 15.39 21.97
CA PHE A 47 -29.59 15.01 23.31
C PHE A 47 -29.46 16.17 24.32
N LYS A 48 -28.37 16.93 24.26
CA LYS A 48 -28.18 18.12 25.09
C LYS A 48 -29.29 19.14 24.83
N THR A 49 -29.56 19.46 23.57
CA THR A 49 -30.63 20.42 23.23
C THR A 49 -32.03 19.92 23.63
N ASP A 50 -32.31 18.62 23.51
CA ASP A 50 -33.59 18.04 23.96
C ASP A 50 -33.75 18.14 25.49
N LEU A 51 -32.68 17.88 26.25
CA LEU A 51 -32.69 18.05 27.70
C LEU A 51 -32.85 19.51 28.13
N GLU A 52 -32.18 20.44 27.46
CA GLU A 52 -32.33 21.88 27.71
C GLU A 52 -33.78 22.34 27.47
N VAL A 53 -34.42 21.91 26.37
CA VAL A 53 -35.82 22.24 26.08
C VAL A 53 -36.77 21.66 27.14
N LYS A 54 -36.55 20.40 27.57
CA LYS A 54 -37.35 19.78 28.63
C LYS A 54 -37.19 20.48 29.98
N LEU A 55 -35.98 20.92 30.30
CA LEU A 55 -35.70 21.64 31.55
C LEU A 55 -36.42 22.99 31.57
N VAL A 56 -36.32 23.78 30.48
CA VAL A 56 -37.07 25.05 30.33
C VAL A 56 -38.59 24.81 30.40
N SER A 57 -39.10 23.73 29.79
CA SER A 57 -40.52 23.38 29.88
C SER A 57 -40.97 23.02 31.30
N LEU A 58 -40.10 22.42 32.12
CA LEU A 58 -40.39 22.10 33.51
C LEU A 58 -40.33 23.34 34.39
N GLU A 59 -39.35 24.22 34.18
CA GLU A 59 -39.26 25.52 34.85
C GLU A 59 -40.52 26.36 34.59
N ASN A 60 -40.94 26.49 33.32
CA ASN A 60 -42.17 27.22 32.98
C ASN A 60 -43.44 26.61 33.63
N ARG A 61 -43.49 25.27 33.78
CA ARG A 61 -44.61 24.61 34.48
C ARG A 61 -44.57 24.87 35.97
N TYR A 62 -43.38 24.86 36.56
CA TYR A 62 -43.18 25.17 37.97
C TYR A 62 -43.59 26.61 38.28
N ASP A 63 -43.14 27.58 37.47
CA ASP A 63 -43.51 28.99 37.62
C ASP A 63 -45.02 29.18 37.51
N LYS A 64 -45.65 28.54 36.51
CA LYS A 64 -47.12 28.57 36.39
C LYS A 64 -47.83 27.97 37.59
N LEU A 65 -47.38 26.82 38.11
CA LEU A 65 -47.99 26.21 39.29
C LEU A 65 -47.78 27.08 40.53
N SER A 66 -46.63 27.75 40.63
CA SER A 66 -46.31 28.68 41.70
C SER A 66 -47.25 29.89 41.64
N ASP A 67 -47.48 30.46 40.46
CA ASP A 67 -48.43 31.55 40.24
C ASP A 67 -49.87 31.10 40.53
N ASP A 68 -50.27 29.89 40.17
CA ASP A 68 -51.62 29.37 40.45
C ASP A 68 -51.86 29.14 41.95
N LEU A 69 -50.82 28.80 42.73
CA LEU A 69 -50.92 28.58 44.18
C LEU A 69 -50.77 29.85 45.01
N TRP A 70 -49.83 30.70 44.61
CA TRP A 70 -49.34 31.85 45.37
C TRP A 70 -49.65 33.20 44.72
N GLY A 71 -50.26 33.20 43.53
CA GLY A 71 -50.66 34.42 42.84
C GLY A 71 -51.71 35.20 43.61
N GLU A 72 -51.61 36.53 43.54
CA GLU A 72 -52.52 37.43 44.27
C GLU A 72 -53.99 37.32 43.81
N GLU A 73 -54.24 36.85 42.57
CA GLU A 73 -55.60 36.75 42.00
C GLU A 73 -56.25 35.36 42.14
N THR A 74 -55.46 34.31 42.40
CA THR A 74 -55.91 32.92 42.47
C THR A 74 -55.14 32.14 43.52
N GLY A 75 -55.86 31.46 44.42
CA GLY A 75 -55.26 30.55 45.39
C GLY A 75 -55.55 30.90 46.85
N LEU A 76 -54.65 30.50 47.73
CA LEU A 76 -54.77 30.62 49.19
C LEU A 76 -54.89 32.07 49.67
N ALA A 77 -54.25 33.03 48.97
CA ALA A 77 -54.33 34.44 49.30
C ALA A 77 -55.76 35.00 49.14
N LYS A 78 -56.47 34.63 48.07
CA LYS A 78 -57.87 35.01 47.85
C LYS A 78 -58.81 34.37 48.88
N VAL A 79 -58.61 33.09 49.19
CA VAL A 79 -59.40 32.39 50.21
C VAL A 79 -59.22 33.05 51.59
N MET A 80 -58.01 33.48 51.95
CA MET A 80 -57.79 34.23 53.19
C MET A 80 -58.48 35.60 53.18
N HIS A 81 -58.48 36.30 52.04
CA HIS A 81 -59.15 37.59 51.89
C HIS A 81 -60.68 37.46 52.04
N ASP A 82 -61.30 36.50 51.34
CA ASP A 82 -62.74 36.25 51.41
C ASP A 82 -63.18 35.80 52.82
N LEU A 83 -62.35 35.02 53.52
CA LEU A 83 -62.60 34.60 54.90
C LEU A 83 -62.59 35.80 55.87
N SER A 84 -61.66 36.76 55.67
CA SER A 84 -61.59 37.99 56.45
C SER A 84 -62.84 38.85 56.24
N HIS A 85 -63.26 39.04 54.99
CA HIS A 85 -64.47 39.82 54.67
C HIS A 85 -65.73 39.19 55.29
N THR A 86 -65.84 37.85 55.27
CA THR A 86 -67.01 37.16 55.83
C THR A 86 -67.11 37.39 57.35
N ASN A 87 -65.97 37.48 58.04
CA ASN A 87 -65.91 37.72 59.48
C ASN A 87 -66.34 39.16 59.88
N GLU A 88 -66.09 40.15 59.01
CA GLU A 88 -66.53 41.54 59.21
C GLU A 88 -68.06 41.70 59.07
N VAL A 89 -68.67 41.00 58.12
CA VAL A 89 -70.13 41.07 57.90
C VAL A 89 -70.90 40.47 59.09
N VAL A 90 -70.41 39.36 59.65
CA VAL A 90 -71.04 38.67 60.79
C VAL A 90 -70.99 39.53 62.06
N THR A 91 -69.89 40.25 62.28
CA THR A 91 -69.75 41.15 63.44
C THR A 91 -70.68 42.36 63.32
N SER A 92 -70.90 42.91 62.12
CA SER A 92 -71.86 43.99 61.87
C SER A 92 -73.31 43.60 62.21
N MET A 93 -73.81 42.46 61.69
CA MET A 93 -75.18 41.98 61.97
C MET A 93 -75.44 41.75 63.47
N SER A 94 -74.42 41.32 64.21
CA SER A 94 -74.54 41.12 65.66
C SER A 94 -74.80 42.43 66.43
N THR A 95 -74.38 43.58 65.89
CA THR A 95 -74.57 44.89 66.54
C THR A 95 -75.96 45.48 66.28
N GLU A 96 -76.55 45.24 65.11
CA GLU A 96 -77.89 45.71 64.75
C GLU A 96 -78.98 44.98 65.55
N PHE A 97 -78.77 43.70 65.85
CA PHE A 97 -79.68 42.91 66.69
C PHE A 97 -79.78 43.42 68.14
N ALA A 98 -78.74 44.10 68.65
CA ALA A 98 -78.75 44.68 69.99
C ALA A 98 -79.58 45.98 70.05
N SER A 99 -79.66 46.73 68.95
CA SER A 99 -80.37 48.01 68.82
C SER A 99 -81.90 47.85 68.85
N MET A 100 -82.44 46.82 68.21
CA MET A 100 -83.89 46.58 68.12
C MET A 100 -84.58 46.23 69.46
N LYS A 101 -83.83 45.92 70.51
CA LYS A 101 -84.41 45.42 71.77
C LYS A 101 -84.94 46.54 72.69
N HIS A 102 -84.73 47.82 72.37
CA HIS A 102 -84.86 48.90 73.36
C HIS A 102 -86.16 49.75 73.32
N ASP A 103 -87.02 49.65 72.31
CA ASP A 103 -88.15 50.58 72.17
C ASP A 103 -89.51 49.97 72.60
N LYS A 104 -90.11 50.50 73.68
CA LYS A 104 -91.52 50.24 74.07
C LYS A 104 -92.23 51.54 74.50
N ALA A 105 -93.37 51.83 73.86
CA ALA A 105 -94.21 53.02 74.09
C ALA A 105 -95.47 52.74 74.95
N SER A 106 -96.19 53.82 75.31
CA SER A 106 -96.91 54.11 76.58
C SER A 106 -98.45 53.93 76.59
N ILE A 107 -99.02 53.85 77.80
CA ILE A 107 -100.34 53.31 78.21
C ILE A 107 -101.55 54.27 78.06
N ALA A 108 -101.37 55.52 77.62
CA ALA A 108 -102.50 56.41 77.30
C ALA A 108 -103.01 56.25 75.86
N GLN A 109 -102.19 55.67 74.98
CA GLN A 109 -102.67 55.09 73.73
C GLN A 109 -103.53 53.86 74.02
N LEU A 110 -103.23 53.09 75.09
CA LEU A 110 -103.85 51.78 75.40
C LEU A 110 -105.38 51.76 75.59
N GLN A 111 -106.05 52.89 75.86
CA GLN A 111 -107.53 52.94 76.06
C GLN A 111 -108.32 53.37 74.82
N MET A 112 -107.83 54.33 74.00
CA MET A 112 -108.32 54.44 72.62
C MET A 112 -107.96 53.18 71.84
N VAL A 113 -106.73 52.71 72.03
CA VAL A 113 -106.30 51.37 71.61
C VAL A 113 -107.16 50.31 72.28
N GLN A 114 -107.94 50.49 73.35
CA GLN A 114 -108.78 49.39 73.88
C GLN A 114 -110.08 49.22 73.10
N GLU A 115 -110.68 50.32 72.65
CA GLU A 115 -111.89 50.32 71.83
C GLU A 115 -111.57 50.16 70.34
N GLU A 116 -110.49 50.80 69.87
CA GLU A 116 -109.79 50.36 68.68
C GLU A 116 -109.41 48.89 68.85
N VAL A 117 -108.85 48.40 69.96
CA VAL A 117 -108.53 46.97 70.16
C VAL A 117 -109.76 46.12 70.08
N ASN A 118 -110.96 46.52 70.50
CA ASN A 118 -112.14 45.66 70.36
C ASN A 118 -112.68 45.60 68.94
N ASN A 119 -112.78 46.73 68.24
CA ASN A 119 -113.14 46.76 66.81
C ASN A 119 -112.04 46.11 65.97
N PHE A 120 -110.79 46.46 66.25
CA PHE A 120 -109.60 45.78 65.80
C PHE A 120 -109.58 44.34 66.28
N THR A 121 -110.20 43.88 67.38
CA THR A 121 -110.18 42.46 67.79
C THR A 121 -111.19 41.70 66.95
N LEU A 122 -112.34 42.29 66.63
CA LEU A 122 -113.31 41.71 65.69
C LEU A 122 -112.80 41.72 64.24
N GLU A 123 -112.24 42.84 63.81
CA GLU A 123 -111.58 43.00 62.52
C GLU A 123 -110.33 42.13 62.45
N THR A 124 -109.55 42.02 63.54
CA THR A 124 -108.42 41.09 63.68
C THR A 124 -108.92 39.67 63.76
N ASN A 125 -110.09 39.34 64.32
CA ASN A 125 -110.59 37.97 64.31
C ASN A 125 -111.02 37.59 62.90
N ASN A 126 -111.74 38.47 62.20
CA ASN A 126 -112.10 38.27 60.80
C ASN A 126 -110.87 38.22 59.90
N ASN A 127 -109.91 39.12 60.12
CA ASN A 127 -108.63 39.13 59.43
C ASN A 127 -107.78 37.93 59.81
N VAL A 128 -107.80 37.43 61.05
CA VAL A 128 -107.11 36.22 61.51
C VAL A 128 -107.76 34.99 60.91
N THR A 129 -109.09 34.97 60.77
CA THR A 129 -109.79 33.86 60.11
C THR A 129 -109.51 33.87 58.61
N ALA A 130 -109.51 35.05 57.97
CA ALA A 130 -109.12 35.23 56.58
C ALA A 130 -107.63 34.93 56.37
N LEU A 131 -106.76 35.33 57.30
CA LEU A 131 -105.33 35.04 57.32
C LEU A 131 -105.12 33.55 57.51
N GLN A 132 -105.87 32.89 58.40
CA GLN A 132 -105.81 31.45 58.61
C GLN A 132 -106.22 30.70 57.35
N GLN A 133 -107.30 31.10 56.68
CA GLN A 133 -107.66 30.54 55.37
C GLN A 133 -106.62 30.83 54.29
N THR A 134 -105.99 32.00 54.31
CA THR A 134 -104.91 32.37 53.38
C THR A 134 -103.65 31.56 53.67
N VAL A 135 -103.33 31.32 54.93
CA VAL A 135 -102.20 30.50 55.40
C VAL A 135 -102.46 29.04 55.11
N ASP A 136 -103.67 28.53 55.32
CA ASP A 136 -104.04 27.15 55.00
C ASP A 136 -103.98 26.92 53.48
N ARG A 137 -104.46 27.88 52.68
CA ARG A 137 -104.34 27.86 51.23
C ARG A 137 -102.87 27.94 50.80
N MET A 138 -102.09 28.85 51.39
CA MET A 138 -100.66 28.98 51.12
C MET A 138 -99.87 27.75 51.57
N MET A 139 -100.24 27.10 52.68
CA MET A 139 -99.64 25.85 53.14
C MET A 139 -100.01 24.69 52.23
N ALA A 140 -101.26 24.62 51.75
CA ALA A 140 -101.68 23.63 50.77
C ALA A 140 -100.92 23.82 49.44
N ASP A 141 -100.79 25.06 48.97
CA ASP A 141 -100.02 25.41 47.77
C ASP A 141 -98.52 25.15 47.97
N MET A 142 -97.95 25.51 49.12
CA MET A 142 -96.56 25.18 49.48
C MET A 142 -96.37 23.67 49.52
N LYS A 143 -97.29 22.90 50.11
CA LYS A 143 -97.22 21.44 50.16
C LYS A 143 -97.25 20.86 48.74
N ALA A 144 -98.12 21.36 47.87
CA ALA A 144 -98.19 20.96 46.47
C ALA A 144 -96.89 21.33 45.71
N HIS A 145 -96.36 22.54 45.93
CA HIS A 145 -95.09 23.00 45.36
C HIS A 145 -93.90 22.18 45.86
N PHE A 146 -93.80 21.92 47.16
CA PHE A 146 -92.76 21.09 47.76
C PHE A 146 -92.84 19.65 47.26
N GLN A 147 -94.04 19.09 47.14
CA GLN A 147 -94.21 17.73 46.62
C GLN A 147 -93.81 17.66 45.15
N THR A 148 -94.19 18.67 44.36
CA THR A 148 -93.78 18.78 42.95
C THR A 148 -92.27 18.96 42.83
N ALA A 149 -91.67 19.86 43.60
CA ALA A 149 -90.22 20.10 43.64
C ALA A 149 -89.45 18.86 44.11
N THR A 150 -89.97 18.15 45.11
CA THR A 150 -89.36 16.90 45.60
C THR A 150 -89.42 15.83 44.51
N ASN A 151 -90.55 15.71 43.81
CA ASN A 151 -90.69 14.76 42.70
C ASN A 151 -89.80 15.12 41.50
N THR A 152 -89.66 16.41 41.15
CA THR A 152 -88.76 16.84 40.07
C THR A 152 -87.30 16.64 40.46
N VAL A 153 -86.91 16.94 41.71
CA VAL A 153 -85.56 16.65 42.21
C VAL A 153 -85.29 15.14 42.26
N ALA A 154 -86.26 14.33 42.68
CA ALA A 154 -86.13 12.88 42.67
C ALA A 154 -85.99 12.31 41.25
N ALA A 155 -86.80 12.79 40.30
CA ALA A 155 -86.70 12.42 38.89
C ALA A 155 -85.36 12.87 38.27
N HIS A 156 -84.92 14.10 38.59
CA HIS A 156 -83.63 14.63 38.17
C HIS A 156 -82.47 13.79 38.73
N ASN A 157 -82.48 13.47 40.03
CA ASN A 157 -81.45 12.62 40.65
C ASN A 157 -81.45 11.21 40.07
N ALA A 158 -82.62 10.63 39.76
CA ALA A 158 -82.70 9.34 39.10
C ALA A 158 -82.12 9.37 37.68
N ALA A 159 -82.42 10.41 36.89
CA ALA A 159 -81.88 10.60 35.55
C ALA A 159 -80.35 10.80 35.60
N MET A 160 -79.87 11.66 36.50
CA MET A 160 -78.44 11.90 36.70
C MET A 160 -77.70 10.62 37.11
N LEU A 161 -78.23 9.84 38.06
CA LEU A 161 -77.62 8.56 38.46
C LEU A 161 -77.60 7.54 37.31
N GLN A 162 -78.63 7.55 36.46
CA GLN A 162 -78.69 6.67 35.29
C GLN A 162 -77.66 7.08 34.23
N GLU A 163 -77.49 8.38 33.97
CA GLU A 163 -76.46 8.91 33.08
C GLU A 163 -75.06 8.57 33.59
N VAL A 164 -74.79 8.82 34.87
CA VAL A 164 -73.52 8.46 35.53
C VAL A 164 -73.23 6.96 35.42
N ARG A 165 -74.23 6.10 35.65
CA ARG A 165 -74.07 4.64 35.47
C ARG A 165 -73.74 4.27 34.03
N THR A 166 -74.38 4.93 33.06
CA THR A 166 -74.16 4.64 31.64
C THR A 166 -72.75 5.07 31.23
N ALA A 167 -72.33 6.28 31.62
CA ALA A 167 -70.97 6.77 31.41
C ALA A 167 -69.91 5.85 32.04
N TYR A 168 -70.11 5.39 33.28
CA TYR A 168 -69.19 4.43 33.92
C TYR A 168 -69.13 3.08 33.20
N GLN A 169 -70.25 2.59 32.66
CA GLN A 169 -70.27 1.34 31.90
C GLN A 169 -69.52 1.48 30.57
N GLU A 170 -69.66 2.61 29.89
CA GLU A 170 -68.93 2.94 28.67
C GLU A 170 -67.42 3.03 28.96
N GLU A 171 -67.02 3.75 30.00
CA GLU A 171 -65.61 3.88 30.39
C GLU A 171 -65.00 2.52 30.78
N LEU A 172 -65.73 1.68 31.51
CA LEU A 172 -65.30 0.30 31.83
C LEU A 172 -65.12 -0.54 30.56
N HIS A 173 -65.99 -0.38 29.57
CA HIS A 173 -65.89 -1.08 28.30
C HIS A 173 -64.67 -0.61 27.50
N GLU A 174 -64.44 0.70 27.41
CA GLU A 174 -63.26 1.27 26.76
C GLU A 174 -61.96 0.83 27.44
N ALA A 175 -61.92 0.86 28.77
CA ALA A 175 -60.77 0.39 29.55
C ALA A 175 -60.49 -1.10 29.29
N ALA A 176 -61.53 -1.93 29.17
CA ALA A 176 -61.39 -3.35 28.82
C ALA A 176 -60.85 -3.53 27.39
N GLN A 177 -61.30 -2.73 26.42
CA GLN A 177 -60.79 -2.77 25.05
C GLN A 177 -59.31 -2.35 24.97
N VAL A 178 -58.91 -1.30 25.69
CA VAL A 178 -57.51 -0.85 25.73
C VAL A 178 -56.61 -1.95 26.32
N ARG A 179 -57.03 -2.58 27.43
CA ARG A 179 -56.29 -3.72 28.01
C ARG A 179 -56.12 -4.85 27.00
N LYS A 180 -57.19 -5.23 26.29
CA LYS A 180 -57.14 -6.26 25.24
C LYS A 180 -56.14 -5.91 24.14
N LYS A 181 -56.15 -4.66 23.63
CA LYS A 181 -55.19 -4.21 22.61
C LYS A 181 -53.74 -4.22 23.10
N VAL A 182 -53.51 -3.84 24.36
CA VAL A 182 -52.19 -3.90 24.99
C VAL A 182 -51.72 -5.36 25.10
N ASP A 183 -52.59 -6.28 25.51
CA ASP A 183 -52.26 -7.70 25.60
C ASP A 183 -51.93 -8.30 24.22
N GLU A 184 -52.73 -7.99 23.20
CA GLU A 184 -52.48 -8.38 21.80
C GLU A 184 -51.15 -7.83 21.28
N PHE A 185 -50.87 -6.54 21.55
CA PHE A 185 -49.62 -5.91 21.18
C PHE A 185 -48.42 -6.57 21.88
N MET A 186 -48.52 -6.82 23.18
CA MET A 186 -47.47 -7.50 23.96
C MET A 186 -47.22 -8.92 23.46
N GLN A 187 -48.25 -9.63 23.01
CA GLN A 187 -48.09 -10.96 22.42
C GLN A 187 -47.39 -10.89 21.06
N SER A 188 -47.83 -9.99 20.18
CA SER A 188 -47.20 -9.73 18.89
C SER A 188 -45.72 -9.35 19.03
N GLU A 189 -45.39 -8.47 20.00
CA GLU A 189 -44.00 -8.07 20.25
C GLU A 189 -43.14 -9.26 20.71
N ARG A 190 -43.67 -10.14 21.56
CA ARG A 190 -42.97 -11.36 22.00
C ARG A 190 -42.72 -12.32 20.85
N GLU A 191 -43.69 -12.50 19.96
CA GLU A 191 -43.55 -13.35 18.78
C GLU A 191 -42.52 -12.79 17.79
N TYR A 192 -42.56 -11.48 17.54
CA TYR A 192 -41.58 -10.79 16.71
C TYR A 192 -40.17 -10.89 17.30
N ARG A 193 -40.03 -10.69 18.62
CA ARG A 193 -38.75 -10.81 19.32
C ARG A 193 -38.17 -12.21 19.18
N ARG A 194 -38.97 -13.26 19.39
CA ARG A 194 -38.54 -14.66 19.21
C ARG A 194 -38.12 -14.94 17.77
N ALA A 195 -38.88 -14.49 16.79
CA ALA A 195 -38.53 -14.68 15.38
C ALA A 195 -37.21 -13.99 15.00
N LEU A 196 -36.94 -12.81 15.59
CA LEU A 196 -35.68 -12.10 15.40
C LEU A 196 -34.51 -12.83 16.07
N GLU A 197 -34.69 -13.31 17.31
CA GLU A 197 -33.71 -14.14 18.02
C GLU A 197 -33.35 -15.39 17.21
N ASP A 198 -34.36 -16.12 16.69
CA ASP A 198 -34.15 -17.30 15.84
C ASP A 198 -33.38 -16.95 14.55
N SER A 199 -33.68 -15.81 13.93
CA SER A 199 -32.98 -15.34 12.74
C SER A 199 -31.52 -14.99 13.04
N ILE A 200 -31.26 -14.34 14.17
CA ILE A 200 -29.90 -14.03 14.64
C ILE A 200 -29.13 -15.32 14.91
N CYS A 201 -29.72 -16.30 15.61
CA CYS A 201 -29.07 -17.59 15.88
C CYS A 201 -28.75 -18.35 14.58
N LYS A 202 -29.66 -18.37 13.59
CA LYS A 202 -29.40 -18.99 12.28
C LYS A 202 -28.27 -18.29 11.53
N SER A 203 -28.27 -16.96 11.51
CA SER A 203 -27.22 -16.16 10.88
C SER A 203 -25.86 -16.35 11.57
N GLN A 204 -25.84 -16.43 12.90
CA GLN A 204 -24.64 -16.72 13.67
C GLN A 204 -24.09 -18.11 13.33
N ALA A 205 -24.92 -19.14 13.33
CA ALA A 205 -24.51 -20.50 12.98
C ALA A 205 -23.93 -20.58 11.56
N GLN A 206 -24.59 -19.95 10.58
CA GLN A 206 -24.09 -19.87 9.20
C GLN A 206 -22.76 -19.13 9.11
N THR A 207 -22.59 -18.06 9.88
CA THR A 207 -21.33 -17.31 9.91
C THR A 207 -20.22 -18.15 10.51
N GLU A 208 -20.47 -18.86 11.61
CA GLU A 208 -19.50 -19.78 12.22
C GLU A 208 -19.06 -20.89 11.26
N ASP A 209 -20.00 -21.47 10.52
CA ASP A 209 -19.69 -22.51 9.53
C ASP A 209 -18.83 -21.97 8.38
N LEU A 210 -19.14 -20.77 7.88
CA LEU A 210 -18.31 -20.08 6.88
C LEU A 210 -16.91 -19.79 7.41
N VAL A 211 -16.78 -19.33 8.68
CA VAL A 211 -15.47 -19.09 9.29
C VAL A 211 -14.67 -20.38 9.43
N ARG A 212 -15.31 -21.50 9.83
CA ARG A 212 -14.66 -22.82 9.90
C ARG A 212 -14.17 -23.26 8.52
N GLN A 213 -15.00 -23.11 7.48
CA GLN A 213 -14.64 -23.46 6.11
C GLN A 213 -13.43 -22.63 5.62
N VAL A 214 -13.49 -21.30 5.75
CA VAL A 214 -12.39 -20.41 5.34
C VAL A 214 -11.11 -20.74 6.10
N THR A 215 -11.19 -21.06 7.38
CA THR A 215 -10.02 -21.47 8.18
C THR A 215 -9.40 -22.76 7.63
N SER A 216 -10.23 -23.76 7.30
CA SER A 216 -9.78 -25.01 6.66
C SER A 216 -9.11 -24.75 5.30
N GLU A 217 -9.71 -23.93 4.44
CA GLU A 217 -9.15 -23.59 3.13
C GLU A 217 -7.81 -22.85 3.25
N VAL A 218 -7.67 -21.94 4.21
CA VAL A 218 -6.40 -21.24 4.49
C VAL A 218 -5.31 -22.21 4.95
N GLU A 219 -5.65 -23.18 5.80
CA GLU A 219 -4.72 -24.23 6.23
C GLU A 219 -4.26 -25.12 5.06
N GLU A 220 -5.19 -25.50 4.17
CA GLU A 220 -4.88 -26.28 2.96
C GLU A 220 -3.95 -25.52 2.00
N VAL A 221 -4.24 -24.24 1.74
CA VAL A 221 -3.36 -23.37 0.95
C VAL A 221 -1.98 -23.25 1.61
N GLY A 222 -1.93 -23.18 2.94
CA GLY A 222 -0.68 -23.19 3.71
C GLY A 222 0.13 -24.48 3.49
N LYS A 223 -0.53 -25.65 3.50
CA LYS A 223 0.11 -26.95 3.22
C LYS A 223 0.62 -27.03 1.78
N LEU A 224 -0.17 -26.59 0.81
CA LEU A 224 0.22 -26.56 -0.61
C LEU A 224 1.44 -25.66 -0.83
N ARG A 225 1.46 -24.43 -0.29
CA ARG A 225 2.62 -23.53 -0.39
C ARG A 225 3.90 -24.11 0.20
N ARG A 226 3.81 -24.85 1.31
CA ARG A 226 4.97 -25.53 1.90
C ARG A 226 5.50 -26.63 0.98
N ARG A 227 4.60 -27.43 0.39
CA ARG A 227 4.96 -28.46 -0.58
C ARG A 227 5.63 -27.86 -1.81
N ASP A 228 5.07 -26.78 -2.35
CA ASP A 228 5.60 -26.11 -3.55
C ASP A 228 6.97 -25.49 -3.27
N ARG A 229 7.17 -24.88 -2.09
CA ARG A 229 8.48 -24.38 -1.67
C ARG A 229 9.52 -25.50 -1.60
N ASN A 230 9.15 -26.64 -1.01
CA ASN A 230 10.05 -27.80 -0.94
C ASN A 230 10.38 -28.33 -2.34
N SER A 231 9.40 -28.39 -3.25
CA SER A 231 9.61 -28.78 -4.65
C SER A 231 10.58 -27.84 -5.36
N GLN A 232 10.36 -26.53 -5.24
CA GLN A 232 11.25 -25.51 -5.81
C GLN A 232 12.66 -25.58 -5.23
N GLU A 233 12.82 -25.85 -3.93
CA GLU A 233 14.13 -26.01 -3.32
C GLU A 233 14.90 -27.21 -3.90
N VAL A 234 14.21 -28.32 -4.17
CA VAL A 234 14.80 -29.49 -4.84
C VAL A 234 15.23 -29.15 -6.27
N GLU A 235 14.38 -28.45 -7.03
CA GLU A 235 14.71 -28.00 -8.40
C GLU A 235 15.90 -27.03 -8.43
N ILE A 236 15.94 -26.06 -7.52
CA ILE A 236 17.05 -25.12 -7.39
C ILE A 236 18.36 -25.86 -7.09
N LYS A 237 18.35 -26.84 -6.18
CA LYS A 237 19.52 -27.66 -5.87
C LYS A 237 19.97 -28.49 -7.08
N ALA A 238 19.02 -29.03 -7.86
CA ALA A 238 19.33 -29.76 -9.08
C ALA A 238 19.98 -28.87 -10.15
N VAL A 239 19.41 -27.69 -10.39
CA VAL A 239 19.97 -26.69 -11.33
C VAL A 239 21.33 -26.20 -10.86
N ALA A 240 21.51 -25.92 -9.57
CA ALA A 240 22.80 -25.51 -9.01
C ALA A 240 23.89 -26.58 -9.24
N LYS A 241 23.55 -27.86 -9.06
CA LYS A 241 24.48 -28.96 -9.34
C LYS A 241 24.84 -29.04 -10.83
N GLN A 242 23.87 -28.90 -11.72
CA GLN A 242 24.12 -28.87 -13.17
C GLN A 242 25.01 -27.69 -13.56
N LEU A 243 24.77 -26.51 -12.99
CA LEU A 243 25.58 -25.32 -13.23
C LEU A 243 27.03 -25.51 -12.77
N SER A 244 27.25 -26.14 -11.60
CA SER A 244 28.59 -26.49 -11.13
C SER A 244 29.31 -27.41 -12.13
N THR A 245 28.63 -28.46 -12.63
CA THR A 245 29.21 -29.37 -13.63
C THR A 245 29.56 -28.66 -14.94
N VAL A 246 28.71 -27.74 -15.39
CA VAL A 246 28.99 -26.92 -16.58
C VAL A 246 30.19 -26.01 -16.34
N GLN A 247 30.28 -25.37 -15.17
CA GLN A 247 31.42 -24.52 -14.81
C GLN A 247 32.73 -25.31 -14.79
N ASP A 248 32.75 -26.51 -14.20
CA ASP A 248 33.92 -27.39 -14.18
C ASP A 248 34.33 -27.78 -15.61
N SER A 249 33.37 -28.14 -16.46
CA SER A 249 33.64 -28.46 -17.87
C SER A 249 34.17 -27.26 -18.65
N SER A 250 33.64 -26.06 -18.39
CA SER A 250 34.09 -24.80 -19.02
C SER A 250 35.52 -24.47 -18.60
N GLN A 251 35.87 -24.66 -17.33
CA GLN A 251 37.22 -24.49 -16.83
C GLN A 251 38.20 -25.47 -17.48
N HIS A 252 37.82 -26.74 -17.66
CA HIS A 252 38.63 -27.71 -18.40
C HIS A 252 38.83 -27.33 -19.87
N VAL A 253 37.79 -26.81 -20.54
CA VAL A 253 37.92 -26.31 -21.93
C VAL A 253 38.85 -25.10 -21.98
N ALA A 254 38.74 -24.16 -21.04
CA ALA A 254 39.63 -23.00 -20.96
C ALA A 254 41.10 -23.44 -20.79
N GLN A 255 41.39 -24.37 -19.87
CA GLN A 255 42.73 -24.93 -19.68
C GLN A 255 43.24 -25.66 -20.94
N SER A 256 42.37 -26.40 -21.63
CA SER A 256 42.72 -27.08 -22.88
C SER A 256 43.03 -26.09 -24.01
N LEU A 257 42.29 -24.98 -24.09
CA LEU A 257 42.54 -23.90 -25.05
C LEU A 257 43.85 -23.16 -24.75
N GLU A 258 44.13 -22.87 -23.48
CA GLU A 258 45.41 -22.30 -23.05
C GLU A 258 46.58 -23.20 -23.45
N HIS A 259 46.45 -24.50 -23.20
CA HIS A 259 47.44 -25.49 -23.62
C HIS A 259 47.68 -25.51 -25.14
N LEU A 260 46.60 -25.60 -25.94
CA LEU A 260 46.69 -25.55 -27.40
C LEU A 260 47.32 -24.25 -27.89
N SER A 261 47.00 -23.12 -27.27
CA SER A 261 47.59 -21.83 -27.62
C SER A 261 49.11 -21.82 -27.43
N ALA A 262 49.61 -22.48 -26.37
CA ALA A 262 51.03 -22.61 -26.10
C ALA A 262 51.72 -23.54 -27.12
N VAL A 263 51.10 -24.67 -27.46
CA VAL A 263 51.59 -25.59 -28.50
C VAL A 263 51.70 -24.89 -29.85
N ILE A 264 50.65 -24.17 -30.27
CA ILE A 264 50.64 -23.40 -31.53
C ILE A 264 51.74 -22.35 -31.52
N TRP A 265 51.93 -21.64 -30.40
CA TRP A 265 53.00 -20.64 -30.29
C TRP A 265 54.39 -21.25 -30.51
N THR A 266 54.68 -22.40 -29.88
CA THR A 266 55.96 -23.10 -30.04
C THR A 266 56.16 -23.61 -31.46
N MET A 267 55.11 -24.15 -32.09
CA MET A 267 55.13 -24.57 -33.50
C MET A 267 55.41 -23.39 -34.43
N VAL A 268 54.81 -22.22 -34.19
CA VAL A 268 55.10 -20.99 -34.94
C VAL A 268 56.57 -20.58 -34.78
N GLN A 269 57.17 -20.70 -33.59
CA GLN A 269 58.60 -20.39 -33.42
C GLN A 269 59.49 -21.38 -34.19
N CYS A 270 59.14 -22.66 -34.22
CA CYS A 270 59.83 -23.66 -35.03
C CYS A 270 59.80 -23.30 -36.53
N GLU A 271 58.63 -22.94 -37.07
CA GLU A 271 58.48 -22.55 -38.48
C GLU A 271 59.22 -21.25 -38.82
N ARG A 272 59.25 -20.29 -37.89
CA ARG A 272 60.06 -19.08 -38.06
C ARG A 272 61.56 -19.38 -38.10
N ALA A 273 62.03 -20.33 -37.30
CA ALA A 273 63.43 -20.76 -37.32
C ALA A 273 63.76 -21.48 -38.65
N ALA A 274 62.87 -22.35 -39.13
CA ALA A 274 63.00 -23.01 -40.43
C ALA A 274 63.06 -22.00 -41.58
N SER A 275 62.11 -21.06 -41.62
CA SER A 275 62.08 -20.00 -42.64
C SER A 275 63.35 -19.13 -42.64
N ALA A 276 63.93 -18.87 -41.47
CA ALA A 276 65.18 -18.12 -41.36
C ALA A 276 66.38 -18.89 -41.92
N LEU A 277 66.42 -20.21 -41.74
CA LEU A 277 67.44 -21.10 -42.33
C LEU A 277 67.33 -21.12 -43.86
N ASP A 278 66.11 -21.32 -44.38
CA ASP A 278 65.86 -21.38 -45.83
C ASP A 278 66.22 -20.04 -46.51
N LEU A 279 65.85 -18.91 -45.90
CA LEU A 279 66.21 -17.59 -46.42
C LEU A 279 67.73 -17.37 -46.44
N GLN A 280 68.45 -17.84 -45.42
CA GLN A 280 69.92 -17.74 -45.40
C GLN A 280 70.54 -18.64 -46.47
N ASP A 281 70.00 -19.84 -46.69
CA ASP A 281 70.45 -20.74 -47.75
C ASP A 281 70.30 -20.12 -49.12
N ASP A 282 69.16 -19.51 -49.40
CA ASP A 282 68.93 -18.80 -50.66
C ASP A 282 69.88 -17.61 -50.82
N GLN A 283 70.14 -16.86 -49.74
CA GLN A 283 71.12 -15.79 -49.75
C GLN A 283 72.54 -16.31 -50.05
N ASP A 284 72.98 -17.36 -49.38
CA ASP A 284 74.32 -17.92 -49.58
C ASP A 284 74.45 -18.55 -50.97
N ARG A 285 73.42 -19.26 -51.46
CA ARG A 285 73.36 -19.78 -52.83
C ARG A 285 73.41 -18.67 -53.87
N SER A 286 72.71 -17.55 -53.64
CA SER A 286 72.75 -16.40 -54.56
C SER A 286 74.14 -15.77 -54.65
N LYS A 287 74.91 -15.75 -53.55
CA LYS A 287 76.30 -15.29 -53.53
C LYS A 287 77.23 -16.23 -54.31
N ILE A 288 76.99 -17.55 -54.25
CA ILE A 288 77.77 -18.56 -54.98
C ILE A 288 77.41 -18.58 -56.47
N ALA A 289 76.13 -18.43 -56.82
CA ALA A 289 75.65 -18.48 -58.19
C ALA A 289 76.14 -17.31 -59.06
N LEU A 290 76.48 -16.15 -58.46
CA LEU A 290 77.00 -15.00 -59.18
C LEU A 290 78.49 -15.12 -59.58
N MET A 291 79.19 -16.18 -59.17
CA MET A 291 80.61 -16.41 -59.52
C MET A 291 80.79 -17.15 -60.86
N GLY A 292 79.70 -17.57 -61.50
CA GLY A 292 79.71 -18.16 -62.84
C GLY A 292 79.29 -17.14 -63.90
N TYR A 293 80.25 -16.54 -64.60
CA TYR A 293 80.04 -15.68 -65.78
C TYR A 293 79.22 -14.41 -65.53
N LYS A 294 79.87 -13.40 -64.92
CA LYS A 294 79.58 -12.01 -65.29
C LYS A 294 80.27 -11.78 -66.63
N GLU A 295 79.61 -12.15 -67.72
CA GLU A 295 80.02 -11.72 -69.06
C GLU A 295 80.11 -10.20 -69.01
N GLU A 296 81.30 -9.64 -69.27
CA GLU A 296 81.45 -8.22 -69.54
C GLU A 296 80.65 -7.91 -70.80
N GLN A 297 79.36 -7.66 -70.64
CA GLN A 297 78.53 -7.11 -71.69
C GLN A 297 78.91 -5.64 -71.81
N SER A 298 80.01 -5.43 -72.53
CA SER A 298 80.35 -4.18 -73.16
C SER A 298 79.15 -3.71 -73.98
N GLY A 299 78.54 -2.60 -73.56
CA GLY A 299 77.75 -1.69 -74.39
C GLY A 299 76.49 -2.24 -75.06
N GLU A 300 75.33 -1.81 -74.59
CA GLU A 300 74.46 -0.93 -75.38
C GLU A 300 73.30 -0.39 -74.53
N ARG A 301 73.07 0.92 -74.64
CA ARG A 301 71.89 1.59 -74.09
C ARG A 301 70.68 1.23 -74.95
N PRO A 302 69.50 0.94 -74.36
CA PRO A 302 68.24 1.31 -74.97
C PRO A 302 67.66 2.50 -74.22
N ARG A 303 67.57 3.61 -74.96
CA ARG A 303 66.66 4.71 -74.65
C ARG A 303 65.21 4.22 -74.75
N GLY A 304 64.38 4.70 -73.83
CA GLY A 304 62.91 4.74 -73.95
C GLY A 304 62.21 3.61 -73.19
N GLY A 305 61.19 3.85 -72.38
CA GLY A 305 60.43 5.05 -72.07
C GLY A 305 59.16 4.66 -71.30
N SER A 306 58.49 5.66 -70.72
CA SER A 306 57.16 5.63 -70.09
C SER A 306 57.09 5.11 -68.64
N ARG A 307 57.08 6.01 -67.64
CA ARG A 307 55.88 6.61 -66.99
C ARG A 307 54.98 5.53 -66.36
N THR A 308 54.87 5.44 -65.04
CA THR A 308 53.87 6.23 -64.30
C THR A 308 54.13 6.25 -62.78
N ARG A 309 54.19 7.48 -62.25
CA ARG A 309 53.67 8.00 -60.96
C ARG A 309 53.18 7.02 -59.89
N SER A 310 53.71 7.14 -58.66
CA SER A 310 52.91 7.48 -57.46
C SER A 310 53.75 7.60 -56.16
N ILE A 311 53.80 8.82 -55.60
CA ILE A 311 53.64 9.19 -54.17
C ILE A 311 54.50 8.42 -53.14
N LYS A 312 55.65 8.91 -52.65
CA LYS A 312 55.95 10.04 -51.72
C LYS A 312 55.44 9.86 -50.27
N GLY A 313 56.36 9.49 -49.37
CA GLY A 313 56.27 9.58 -47.90
C GLY A 313 57.27 8.61 -47.25
N ARG A 314 58.57 8.92 -47.10
CA ARG A 314 59.26 9.87 -46.19
C ARG A 314 59.24 9.43 -44.71
N ALA A 315 60.24 8.63 -44.33
CA ALA A 315 60.92 8.59 -43.02
C ALA A 315 62.16 7.67 -43.17
N SER A 316 63.36 8.19 -43.43
CA SER A 316 64.41 8.61 -42.48
C SER A 316 64.86 7.55 -41.44
N SER A 317 66.10 7.10 -41.63
CA SER A 317 67.08 6.50 -40.68
C SER A 317 67.21 4.97 -40.64
N PRO A 318 68.38 4.40 -40.32
CA PRO A 318 69.74 4.80 -40.69
C PRO A 318 70.63 3.61 -41.17
N SER A 319 71.73 3.93 -41.88
CA SER A 319 73.00 3.20 -41.86
C SER A 319 72.96 1.67 -42.07
N ALA A 320 72.71 1.25 -43.31
CA ALA A 320 73.28 0.00 -43.79
C ALA A 320 74.79 0.23 -43.93
N SER A 321 75.53 -0.19 -42.90
CA SER A 321 76.97 -0.36 -42.96
C SER A 321 77.33 -1.10 -44.24
N GLU A 322 78.29 -0.55 -44.96
CA GLU A 322 79.04 -1.20 -46.02
C GLU A 322 79.45 -2.60 -45.54
N ALA A 323 78.63 -3.60 -45.88
CA ALA A 323 79.09 -4.97 -45.90
C ALA A 323 80.06 -5.02 -47.06
N ASP A 324 81.32 -4.73 -46.71
CA ASP A 324 82.52 -4.99 -47.48
C ASP A 324 82.31 -6.31 -48.21
N GLY A 325 82.00 -6.20 -49.50
CA GLY A 325 81.87 -7.31 -50.41
C GLY A 325 83.26 -7.85 -50.64
N GLN A 326 83.86 -8.44 -49.61
CA GLN A 326 85.03 -9.27 -49.75
C GLN A 326 84.62 -10.41 -50.70
N THR A 327 85.01 -10.27 -51.95
CA THR A 327 85.18 -11.39 -52.86
C THR A 327 86.18 -12.33 -52.18
N ILE A 328 85.66 -13.33 -51.45
CA ILE A 328 86.44 -14.15 -50.52
C ILE A 328 87.56 -14.90 -51.24
N ILE A 329 87.51 -15.08 -52.57
CA ILE A 329 88.60 -15.69 -53.33
C ILE A 329 88.67 -15.12 -54.75
N ASN A 330 89.63 -14.20 -55.00
CA ASN A 330 90.03 -13.82 -56.35
C ASN A 330 91.23 -14.69 -56.77
N VAL A 331 91.10 -15.43 -57.86
CA VAL A 331 92.21 -16.16 -58.47
C VAL A 331 93.05 -15.16 -59.25
N ASP A 332 94.30 -14.95 -58.83
CA ASP A 332 95.24 -14.09 -59.55
C ASP A 332 95.46 -14.63 -60.98
N GLU A 333 95.17 -13.81 -61.99
CA GLU A 333 95.29 -14.16 -63.41
C GLU A 333 96.72 -14.61 -63.79
N ARG A 334 97.73 -14.23 -62.99
CA ARG A 334 99.11 -14.70 -63.16
C ARG A 334 99.29 -16.18 -62.84
N CYS A 335 98.51 -16.74 -61.92
CA CYS A 335 98.56 -18.16 -61.56
C CYS A 335 97.98 -19.07 -62.64
N LEU A 336 97.06 -18.57 -63.48
CA LEU A 336 96.52 -19.31 -64.62
C LEU A 336 97.53 -19.43 -65.79
N SER A 337 98.44 -18.47 -65.90
CA SER A 337 99.40 -18.37 -67.01
C SER A 337 100.64 -19.26 -66.84
N CYS A 338 101.06 -19.58 -65.60
CA CYS A 338 102.31 -20.32 -65.34
C CYS A 338 102.18 -21.85 -65.26
N CYS A 339 100.97 -22.42 -65.10
CA CYS A 339 100.81 -23.84 -64.74
C CYS A 339 100.34 -24.75 -65.90
N GLY A 340 100.03 -24.20 -67.08
CA GLY A 340 99.60 -24.96 -68.28
C GLY A 340 98.30 -25.79 -68.12
N LYS A 341 97.70 -25.80 -66.92
CA LYS A 341 96.51 -26.57 -66.54
C LYS A 341 95.41 -25.66 -66.01
N ALA A 342 95.14 -24.54 -66.67
CA ALA A 342 94.10 -23.57 -66.29
C ALA A 342 92.73 -24.25 -66.07
N GLN A 343 92.39 -25.25 -66.89
CA GLN A 343 91.17 -26.04 -66.74
C GLN A 343 91.15 -26.87 -65.44
N THR A 344 92.28 -27.44 -65.01
CA THR A 344 92.37 -28.17 -63.75
C THR A 344 92.26 -27.22 -62.55
N VAL A 345 92.89 -26.04 -62.62
CA VAL A 345 92.78 -25.02 -61.55
C VAL A 345 91.37 -24.46 -61.48
N LEU A 346 90.71 -24.18 -62.61
CA LEU A 346 89.30 -23.77 -62.65
C LEU A 346 88.37 -24.88 -62.16
N SER A 347 88.67 -26.16 -62.45
CA SER A 347 87.90 -27.28 -61.91
C SER A 347 88.12 -27.44 -60.41
N GLY A 348 89.36 -27.29 -59.91
CA GLY A 348 89.69 -27.33 -58.49
C GLY A 348 89.11 -26.14 -57.73
N PHE A 349 89.11 -24.96 -58.34
CA PHE A 349 88.47 -23.75 -57.82
C PHE A 349 86.95 -23.90 -57.81
N LYS A 350 86.35 -24.45 -58.87
CA LYS A 350 84.92 -24.79 -58.88
C LYS A 350 84.59 -25.80 -57.78
N MET A 351 85.44 -26.81 -57.56
CA MET A 351 85.31 -27.77 -56.46
C MET A 351 85.56 -27.16 -55.07
N ALA A 352 86.39 -26.13 -54.96
CA ALA A 352 86.64 -25.39 -53.72
C ALA A 352 85.54 -24.37 -53.41
N CYS A 353 85.00 -23.68 -54.41
CA CYS A 353 83.79 -22.85 -54.31
C CYS A 353 82.52 -23.68 -54.09
N LEU A 354 82.58 -25.00 -54.33
CA LEU A 354 81.57 -25.97 -53.89
C LEU A 354 81.71 -26.35 -52.40
N GLN A 355 82.77 -25.92 -51.70
CA GLN A 355 82.81 -25.98 -50.23
C GLN A 355 81.90 -24.89 -49.67
N TYR A 356 80.60 -25.20 -49.64
CA TYR A 356 79.58 -24.39 -49.01
C TYR A 356 79.90 -24.24 -47.51
N SER A 357 80.35 -23.05 -47.10
CA SER A 357 80.46 -22.67 -45.69
C SER A 357 79.24 -21.82 -45.33
N PRO A 358 78.23 -22.38 -44.64
CA PRO A 358 77.01 -21.64 -44.32
C PRO A 358 77.32 -20.40 -43.49
N ALA A 359 76.73 -19.27 -43.86
CA ALA A 359 76.82 -18.06 -43.06
C ALA A 359 75.94 -18.19 -41.79
N PRO A 360 76.25 -17.43 -40.72
CA PRO A 360 75.40 -17.39 -39.53
C PRO A 360 74.02 -16.82 -39.85
N VAL A 361 72.98 -17.37 -39.21
CA VAL A 361 71.57 -17.02 -39.44
C VAL A 361 71.10 -16.04 -38.36
N VAL A 362 70.45 -14.94 -38.74
CA VAL A 362 69.82 -14.02 -37.79
C VAL A 362 68.41 -14.50 -37.46
N PHE A 363 68.19 -14.93 -36.22
CA PHE A 363 66.88 -15.37 -35.72
C PHE A 363 66.55 -14.66 -34.41
N SER A 364 65.34 -14.09 -34.29
CA SER A 364 64.88 -13.39 -33.08
C SER A 364 65.88 -12.36 -32.52
N ARG A 365 66.50 -11.55 -33.40
CA ARG A 365 67.51 -10.53 -33.09
C ARG A 365 68.86 -11.06 -32.56
N LYS A 366 69.10 -12.38 -32.60
CA LYS A 366 70.39 -13.00 -32.29
C LYS A 366 70.94 -13.72 -33.52
N THR A 367 72.25 -13.75 -33.67
CA THR A 367 72.94 -14.52 -34.71
C THR A 367 73.25 -15.92 -34.18
N TYR A 368 72.85 -16.95 -34.92
CA TYR A 368 73.09 -18.34 -34.57
C TYR A 368 73.92 -19.03 -35.63
N ASN A 369 74.71 -20.02 -35.22
CA ASN A 369 75.24 -20.99 -36.17
C ASN A 369 74.08 -21.86 -36.67
N ARG A 370 74.19 -22.32 -37.92
CA ARG A 370 73.18 -23.17 -38.55
C ARG A 370 72.88 -24.43 -37.72
N SER A 371 73.92 -25.10 -37.22
CA SER A 371 73.80 -26.30 -36.37
C SER A 371 72.99 -26.02 -35.11
N ASP A 372 73.22 -24.88 -34.48
CA ASP A 372 72.58 -24.51 -33.21
C ASP A 372 71.10 -24.19 -33.43
N LEU A 373 70.77 -23.54 -34.55
CA LEU A 373 69.40 -23.22 -34.93
C LEU A 373 68.61 -24.47 -35.35
N LEU A 374 69.26 -25.42 -36.03
CA LEU A 374 68.69 -26.75 -36.32
C LEU A 374 68.43 -27.54 -35.04
N GLY A 375 69.37 -27.53 -34.10
CA GLY A 375 69.19 -28.15 -32.78
C GLY A 375 68.08 -27.49 -31.97
N LEU A 376 67.95 -26.15 -32.03
CA LEU A 376 66.84 -25.43 -31.42
C LEU A 376 65.49 -25.84 -32.04
N ARG A 377 65.42 -25.98 -33.37
CA ARG A 377 64.22 -26.43 -34.08
C ARG A 377 63.80 -27.83 -33.64
N GLU A 378 64.74 -28.77 -33.57
CA GLU A 378 64.48 -30.14 -33.12
C GLU A 378 63.97 -30.17 -31.67
N LYS A 379 64.56 -29.35 -30.78
CA LYS A 379 64.07 -29.19 -29.40
C LYS A 379 62.65 -28.64 -29.35
N LEU A 380 62.33 -27.59 -30.11
CA LEU A 380 60.98 -27.01 -30.16
C LEU A 380 59.95 -28.01 -30.68
N LEU A 381 60.30 -28.80 -31.70
CA LEU A 381 59.42 -29.85 -32.23
C LEU A 381 59.22 -30.98 -31.22
N SER A 382 60.28 -31.39 -30.52
CA SER A 382 60.19 -32.40 -29.46
C SER A 382 59.31 -31.92 -28.30
N GLN A 383 59.45 -30.66 -27.90
CA GLN A 383 58.61 -30.03 -26.87
C GLN A 383 57.14 -29.95 -27.31
N VAL A 384 56.87 -29.57 -28.57
CA VAL A 384 55.50 -29.59 -29.14
C VAL A 384 54.92 -31.00 -29.10
N HIS A 385 55.70 -31.99 -29.49
CA HIS A 385 55.27 -33.39 -29.51
C HIS A 385 54.97 -33.92 -28.11
N GLU A 386 55.86 -33.63 -27.15
CA GLU A 386 55.69 -34.02 -25.75
C GLU A 386 54.48 -33.34 -25.12
N ALA A 387 54.31 -32.03 -25.35
CA ALA A 387 53.16 -31.27 -24.87
C ALA A 387 51.83 -31.78 -25.45
N LEU A 388 51.79 -32.13 -26.74
CA LEU A 388 50.60 -32.72 -27.36
C LEU A 388 50.24 -34.10 -26.78
N GLN A 389 51.23 -34.90 -26.38
CA GLN A 389 51.01 -36.24 -25.83
C GLN A 389 50.68 -36.25 -24.35
N HIS A 390 51.35 -35.41 -23.55
CA HIS A 390 51.28 -35.46 -22.09
C HIS A 390 50.41 -34.36 -21.49
N GLY A 391 49.93 -33.41 -22.30
CA GLY A 391 49.08 -32.31 -21.86
C GLY A 391 49.87 -31.06 -21.47
N PRO A 392 49.29 -30.15 -20.66
CA PRO A 392 49.91 -28.85 -20.36
C PRO A 392 51.25 -28.98 -19.65
N VAL A 393 52.32 -28.78 -20.43
CA VAL A 393 53.67 -28.55 -19.92
C VAL A 393 53.85 -27.05 -19.72
N GLU A 394 54.30 -26.63 -18.54
CA GLU A 394 54.66 -25.22 -18.32
C GLU A 394 55.87 -24.88 -19.20
N PHE A 395 55.66 -24.08 -20.24
CA PHE A 395 56.73 -23.62 -21.10
C PHE A 395 57.44 -22.44 -20.44
N ASP A 396 58.65 -22.67 -19.93
CA ASP A 396 59.51 -21.56 -19.56
C ASP A 396 60.07 -20.90 -20.83
N LYS A 397 59.39 -19.82 -21.26
CA LYS A 397 59.81 -19.01 -22.42
C LYS A 397 61.23 -18.46 -22.24
N ALA A 398 61.74 -18.35 -21.01
CA ALA A 398 63.08 -17.86 -20.74
C ALA A 398 64.16 -18.88 -21.12
N GLU A 399 63.85 -20.18 -21.04
CA GLU A 399 64.81 -21.25 -21.30
C GLU A 399 65.09 -21.42 -22.80
N ILE A 400 64.06 -21.25 -23.64
CA ILE A 400 64.14 -21.46 -25.10
C ILE A 400 65.05 -20.45 -25.79
N PHE A 401 65.03 -19.18 -25.38
CA PHE A 401 65.75 -18.11 -26.07
C PHE A 401 67.03 -17.65 -25.37
N GLY A 402 67.38 -18.30 -24.25
CA GLY A 402 68.44 -17.88 -23.34
C GLY A 402 68.10 -16.53 -22.72
N ALA A 403 67.85 -16.52 -21.40
CA ALA A 403 67.47 -15.36 -20.62
C ALA A 403 68.25 -14.10 -21.05
N THR A 404 67.58 -13.24 -21.80
CA THR A 404 68.07 -11.89 -22.08
C THR A 404 67.36 -11.03 -21.05
N THR A 405 68.09 -10.62 -20.04
CA THR A 405 67.61 -9.94 -18.82
C THR A 405 66.55 -8.87 -19.10
N ASN A 406 65.38 -9.09 -18.50
CA ASN A 406 64.35 -8.14 -18.03
C ASN A 406 63.99 -6.93 -18.90
N THR A 407 62.76 -6.97 -19.44
CA THR A 407 61.89 -5.78 -19.42
C THR A 407 60.51 -6.23 -18.98
N THR A 408 60.26 -6.12 -17.68
CA THR A 408 58.97 -6.36 -17.03
C THR A 408 57.99 -5.30 -17.50
N ILE A 409 57.25 -5.59 -18.57
CA ILE A 409 56.05 -4.82 -18.90
C ILE A 409 54.94 -5.41 -18.04
N SER A 410 54.68 -4.72 -16.92
CA SER A 410 53.51 -4.93 -16.07
C SER A 410 52.25 -4.74 -16.92
N SER A 411 51.59 -5.85 -17.28
CA SER A 411 50.26 -5.81 -17.89
C SER A 411 49.27 -5.32 -16.85
N GLY A 412 48.79 -4.10 -17.09
CA GLY A 412 47.86 -3.39 -16.23
C GLY A 412 46.55 -4.14 -16.01
N ALA A 413 46.10 -4.07 -14.77
CA ALA A 413 44.71 -4.21 -14.38
C ALA A 413 43.86 -3.17 -15.13
N ILE A 414 43.08 -3.63 -16.11
CA ILE A 414 41.97 -2.88 -16.69
C ILE A 414 40.83 -3.89 -16.81
N VAL A 415 39.86 -3.83 -15.90
CA VAL A 415 38.39 -3.77 -16.11
C VAL A 415 37.76 -3.86 -14.72
N ASP A 416 37.39 -2.71 -14.13
CA ASP A 416 36.26 -2.59 -13.18
C ASP A 416 36.02 -1.10 -12.86
N SER A 417 35.42 -0.39 -13.81
CA SER A 417 34.82 0.92 -13.56
C SER A 417 33.88 1.32 -14.70
N LEU A 418 32.70 0.68 -14.72
CA LEU A 418 31.54 1.15 -15.47
C LEU A 418 30.28 0.92 -14.63
N THR A 419 30.09 1.74 -13.61
CA THR A 419 28.76 2.05 -13.08
C THR A 419 28.48 3.52 -13.35
N GLY A 420 27.71 3.73 -14.42
CA GLY A 420 27.29 5.02 -14.92
C GLY A 420 26.42 5.77 -13.93
N GLN A 421 26.62 7.08 -13.94
CA GLN A 421 25.82 8.10 -13.28
C GLN A 421 24.36 8.06 -13.74
N ASP A 422 23.49 8.28 -12.75
CA ASP A 422 22.05 8.43 -12.85
C ASP A 422 21.61 9.51 -13.85
N GLY A 423 20.94 9.04 -14.90
CA GLY A 423 20.04 9.86 -15.71
C GLY A 423 18.73 10.09 -14.97
N ARG A 424 18.59 11.25 -14.34
CA ARG A 424 17.29 11.85 -13.98
C ARG A 424 16.44 12.02 -15.24
N LEU A 425 15.50 11.11 -15.48
CA LEU A 425 14.43 11.31 -16.45
C LEU A 425 13.07 11.28 -15.78
N SER A 426 12.53 12.50 -15.68
CA SER A 426 11.12 12.85 -15.65
C SER A 426 10.26 11.93 -16.52
N LYS A 427 9.16 11.42 -15.93
CA LYS A 427 7.87 11.02 -16.52
C LYS A 427 7.04 10.55 -15.31
N GLY A 428 5.76 10.85 -15.17
CA GLY A 428 4.78 11.21 -16.16
C GLY A 428 3.46 10.67 -15.61
N SER A 429 2.49 11.55 -15.52
CA SER A 429 1.09 11.26 -15.27
C SER A 429 0.59 10.07 -16.10
N ARG A 430 -0.15 9.14 -15.49
CA ARG A 430 -1.26 8.45 -16.16
C ARG A 430 -2.11 7.58 -15.22
N SER A 431 -3.39 7.94 -15.23
CA SER A 431 -4.60 7.10 -15.29
C SER A 431 -4.82 6.03 -14.21
N SER A 432 -5.72 6.39 -13.31
CA SER A 432 -6.59 5.55 -12.49
C SER A 432 -7.25 4.40 -13.29
N PRO A 433 -7.43 3.22 -12.68
CA PRO A 433 -8.52 2.33 -13.01
C PRO A 433 -9.69 2.55 -12.05
N LEU A 434 -10.88 2.67 -12.64
CA LEU A 434 -12.19 2.69 -11.98
C LEU A 434 -12.34 1.51 -11.02
N SER A 435 -12.36 1.77 -9.72
CA SER A 435 -12.82 0.83 -8.69
C SER A 435 -14.29 1.13 -8.41
N MET A 436 -15.18 0.23 -8.80
CA MET A 436 -16.60 0.28 -8.42
C MET A 436 -16.74 0.19 -6.89
N PRO A 437 -17.61 0.97 -6.26
CA PRO A 437 -17.92 0.84 -4.84
C PRO A 437 -18.80 -0.40 -4.59
N PRO A 438 -18.71 -1.02 -3.41
CA PRO A 438 -19.64 -2.06 -3.01
C PRO A 438 -21.02 -1.45 -2.74
N ILE A 439 -22.06 -2.12 -3.25
CA ILE A 439 -23.46 -1.85 -2.97
C ILE A 439 -23.67 -2.05 -1.46
N GLN A 440 -23.64 -0.96 -0.70
CA GLN A 440 -24.04 -0.96 0.70
C GLN A 440 -25.57 -0.98 0.74
N SER A 441 -26.10 -2.17 1.05
CA SER A 441 -27.48 -2.42 1.45
C SER A 441 -27.89 -1.42 2.55
N ALA A 442 -28.75 -0.47 2.19
CA ALA A 442 -29.40 0.44 3.10
C ALA A 442 -30.19 -0.36 4.15
N ARG A 443 -29.72 -0.37 5.40
CA ARG A 443 -30.53 -0.73 6.56
C ARG A 443 -31.39 0.47 6.93
N SER A 444 -32.69 0.34 6.66
CA SER A 444 -33.74 1.21 7.16
C SER A 444 -33.78 1.17 8.69
N THR A 445 -33.41 2.29 9.31
CA THR A 445 -33.75 2.58 10.71
C THR A 445 -35.23 2.92 10.80
N PRO A 446 -36.02 2.26 11.67
CA PRO A 446 -37.42 2.60 11.84
C PRO A 446 -37.55 3.91 12.61
N ILE A 447 -38.39 4.78 12.07
CA ILE A 447 -38.88 6.02 12.67
C ILE A 447 -39.63 5.64 13.94
N ARG A 448 -39.13 6.11 15.09
CA ARG A 448 -39.84 6.02 16.37
C ARG A 448 -40.73 7.26 16.46
N ALA A 449 -42.02 7.07 16.21
CA ALA A 449 -43.04 8.08 16.43
C ALA A 449 -43.17 8.34 17.94
N ALA A 450 -43.21 9.62 18.30
CA ALA A 450 -43.68 10.13 19.58
C ALA A 450 -45.06 10.75 19.35
#